data_AF-A0A0D1YDQ4-F1
#
_entry.id   AF-A0A0D1YDQ4-F1
#
_cell.length_a   1.000
_cell.length_b   1.000
_cell.length_c   1.000
_cell.angle_alpha   90.00
_cell.angle_beta   90.00
_cell.angle_gamma   90.00
#
_symmetry.space_group_name_H-M   'P 1'
#
loop_
_entity.id
_entity.type
_entity.pdbx_description
1 polymer ?
#
loop_
_entity_poly.entity_id
_entity_poly.type
_entity_poly.pdbx_seq_one_letter_code
_entity_poly.pdbx_strand_id
1 'polypeptide(L)'
;MVNDLVTEIDLRKRSADLQPSRATRHAVNHVQKNMHRSINYFALDESDVSFEIGDRGVYTGAKALQTLYANQYGSAPLQGNLLVQYVTTGSIQIAGDGKTAKGMWRCLHVEAIAQGQGKGEPVPMWACGVYAGEAPSSAT
;
A
#
# COMPACT_ATOMS: atom_id res chain seq x y z
N MET A 1 22.91 25.80 -11.41
CA MET A 1 23.24 25.56 -9.98
C MET A 1 22.10 25.87 -9.03
N VAL A 2 21.52 27.08 -8.98
CA VAL A 2 20.36 27.34 -8.07
C VAL A 2 19.05 26.70 -8.58
N ASN A 3 18.80 26.71 -9.90
CA ASN A 3 17.61 26.07 -10.49
C ASN A 3 17.60 24.55 -10.29
N ASP A 4 18.74 23.88 -10.44
CA ASP A 4 18.83 22.41 -10.34
C ASP A 4 18.50 21.91 -8.92
N LEU A 5 18.91 22.67 -7.90
CA LEU A 5 18.61 22.40 -6.48
C LEU A 5 17.13 22.57 -6.14
N VAL A 6 16.46 23.59 -6.71
CA VAL A 6 15.02 23.80 -6.51
C VAL A 6 14.22 22.67 -7.16
N THR A 7 14.61 22.25 -8.37
CA THR A 7 13.99 21.11 -9.06
C THR A 7 14.23 19.80 -8.30
N GLU A 8 15.42 19.58 -7.75
CA GLU A 8 15.73 18.38 -6.98
C GLU A 8 14.96 18.33 -5.64
N ILE A 9 14.81 19.47 -4.95
CA ILE A 9 14.00 19.58 -3.73
C ILE A 9 12.51 19.32 -4.03
N ASP A 10 12.01 19.83 -5.16
CA ASP A 10 10.62 19.64 -5.58
C ASP A 10 10.34 18.18 -5.99
N LEU A 11 11.29 17.54 -6.69
CA LEU A 11 11.25 16.10 -7.01
C LEU A 11 11.28 15.23 -5.75
N ARG A 12 12.10 15.57 -4.74
CA ARG A 12 12.14 14.86 -3.45
C ARG A 12 10.81 14.96 -2.70
N LYS A 13 10.19 16.15 -2.65
CA LYS A 13 8.86 16.33 -2.04
C LYS A 13 7.80 15.51 -2.75
N ARG A 14 7.76 15.54 -4.10
CA ARG A 14 6.79 14.78 -4.90
C ARG A 14 7.00 13.27 -4.85
N SER A 15 8.25 12.82 -4.74
CA SER A 15 8.55 11.39 -4.49
C SER A 15 8.03 10.93 -3.12
N ALA A 16 8.00 11.82 -2.12
CA ALA A 16 7.49 11.50 -0.79
C ALA A 16 5.96 11.35 -0.74
N ASP A 17 5.23 12.00 -1.66
CA ASP A 17 3.77 11.84 -1.78
C ASP A 17 3.36 10.50 -2.42
N LEU A 18 4.27 9.86 -3.16
CA LEU A 18 4.06 8.55 -3.77
C LEU A 18 4.56 7.41 -2.89
N GLN A 19 5.42 7.69 -1.92
CA GLN A 19 5.75 6.68 -0.94
C GLN A 19 4.52 6.36 -0.09
N PRO A 20 4.26 5.07 0.22
CA PRO A 20 3.31 4.69 1.26
C PRO A 20 3.58 5.40 2.61
N SER A 21 4.78 5.96 2.77
CA SER A 21 5.20 6.81 3.88
C SER A 21 5.07 8.30 3.60
N ARG A 22 3.84 8.82 3.58
CA ARG A 22 3.57 10.19 4.05
C ARG A 22 3.82 10.37 5.57
N ALA A 23 4.46 9.39 6.20
CA ALA A 23 4.92 9.44 7.58
C ALA A 23 6.44 9.67 7.58
N THR A 24 6.86 10.93 7.43
CA THR A 24 8.26 11.39 7.58
C THR A 24 8.85 11.18 9.00
N ARG A 25 8.19 10.40 9.87
CA ARG A 25 8.69 9.96 11.18
C ARG A 25 8.42 8.51 11.55
N HIS A 26 7.53 7.78 10.85
CA HIS A 26 7.09 6.44 11.27
C HIS A 26 6.97 5.50 10.09
N ALA A 27 7.52 4.28 10.21
CA ALA A 27 7.17 3.20 9.31
C ALA A 27 5.68 2.85 9.52
N VAL A 28 4.86 2.93 8.46
CA VAL A 28 3.54 2.29 8.49
C VAL A 28 3.80 0.80 8.32
N ASN A 29 3.89 0.08 9.44
CA ASN A 29 3.95 -1.37 9.38
C ASN A 29 2.59 -1.86 8.89
N HIS A 30 2.58 -2.44 7.69
CA HIS A 30 1.44 -3.12 7.10
C HIS A 30 1.19 -4.42 7.89
N VAL A 31 0.55 -4.28 9.07
CA VAL A 31 0.24 -5.39 9.97
C VAL A 31 -1.22 -5.78 9.84
N GLN A 32 -1.51 -7.08 9.97
CA GLN A 32 -2.87 -7.63 9.86
C GLN A 32 -3.89 -6.84 10.70
N LYS A 33 -3.52 -6.43 11.92
CA LYS A 33 -4.39 -5.67 12.83
C LYS A 33 -4.91 -4.35 12.25
N ASN A 34 -4.12 -3.67 11.43
CA ASN A 34 -4.44 -2.33 10.93
C ASN A 34 -4.74 -2.32 9.42
N MET A 35 -4.70 -3.46 8.73
CA MET A 35 -4.82 -3.55 7.28
C MET A 35 -6.16 -3.02 6.74
N HIS A 36 -7.24 -3.09 7.52
CA HIS A 36 -8.52 -2.46 7.19
C HIS A 36 -8.43 -0.94 7.02
N ARG A 37 -7.47 -0.27 7.66
CA ARG A 37 -7.29 1.19 7.58
C ARG A 37 -6.61 1.63 6.29
N SER A 38 -5.99 0.72 5.54
CA SER A 38 -5.30 1.05 4.30
C SER A 38 -6.24 1.59 3.22
N ILE A 39 -7.55 1.38 3.36
CA ILE A 39 -8.55 2.02 2.50
C ILE A 39 -8.44 3.56 2.50
N ASN A 40 -7.97 4.16 3.59
CA ASN A 40 -7.82 5.62 3.71
C ASN A 40 -6.72 6.20 2.79
N TYR A 41 -5.91 5.36 2.16
CA TYR A 41 -4.89 5.79 1.20
C TYR A 41 -5.38 5.79 -0.26
N PHE A 42 -6.60 5.32 -0.52
CA PHE A 42 -7.19 5.35 -1.85
C PHE A 42 -7.95 6.65 -2.10
N ALA A 43 -7.90 7.16 -3.33
CA ALA A 43 -8.72 8.27 -3.80
C ALA A 43 -10.16 7.78 -4.07
N LEU A 44 -10.95 7.58 -3.00
CA LEU A 44 -12.29 6.99 -3.09
C LEU A 44 -13.33 7.85 -3.81
N ASP A 45 -13.02 9.12 -4.05
CA ASP A 45 -13.80 10.07 -4.83
C ASP A 45 -13.58 9.92 -6.35
N GLU A 46 -12.50 9.27 -6.77
CA GLU A 46 -12.25 8.98 -8.18
C GLU A 46 -13.12 7.83 -8.68
N SER A 47 -13.78 8.05 -9.82
CA SER A 47 -14.76 7.11 -10.36
C SER A 47 -14.17 5.78 -10.84
N ASP A 48 -12.88 5.78 -11.18
CA ASP A 48 -12.11 4.66 -11.69
C ASP A 48 -11.13 4.07 -10.66
N VAL A 49 -11.23 4.49 -9.38
CA VAL A 49 -10.43 3.92 -8.30
C VAL A 49 -10.55 2.40 -8.30
N SER A 50 -9.42 1.71 -8.29
CA SER A 50 -9.40 0.26 -8.37
C SER A 50 -8.25 -0.34 -7.58
N PHE A 51 -8.41 -1.62 -7.24
CA PHE A 51 -7.39 -2.38 -6.55
C PHE A 51 -7.44 -3.84 -6.99
N GLU A 52 -6.27 -4.42 -7.28
CA GLU A 52 -6.11 -5.83 -7.62
C GLU A 52 -5.22 -6.50 -6.58
N ILE A 53 -5.61 -7.71 -6.14
CA ILE A 53 -4.83 -8.49 -5.17
C ILE A 53 -4.62 -9.89 -5.71
N GLY A 54 -3.40 -10.18 -6.16
CA GLY A 54 -3.02 -11.52 -6.63
C GLY A 54 -4.00 -12.02 -7.69
N ASP A 55 -4.53 -13.23 -7.49
CA ASP A 55 -5.50 -13.90 -8.37
C ASP A 55 -6.97 -13.64 -8.02
N ARG A 56 -7.27 -12.69 -7.11
CA ARG A 56 -8.64 -12.40 -6.64
C ARG A 56 -9.44 -11.48 -7.57
N GLY A 57 -8.80 -11.02 -8.64
CA GLY A 57 -9.39 -10.08 -9.61
C GLY A 57 -9.34 -8.62 -9.16
N VAL A 58 -9.94 -7.77 -10.00
CA VAL A 58 -9.93 -6.31 -9.85
C VAL A 58 -11.22 -5.84 -9.15
N TYR A 59 -11.06 -5.10 -8.07
CA TYR A 59 -12.14 -4.40 -7.38
C TYR A 59 -12.20 -2.96 -7.88
N THR A 60 -13.34 -2.54 -8.42
CA THR A 60 -13.51 -1.20 -9.02
C THR A 60 -14.56 -0.39 -8.26
N GLY A 61 -14.22 0.87 -7.97
CA GLY A 61 -15.08 1.84 -7.30
C GLY A 61 -15.07 1.74 -5.78
N ALA A 62 -15.38 2.86 -5.12
CA ALA A 62 -15.32 3.00 -3.67
C ALA A 62 -16.10 1.90 -2.91
N LYS A 63 -17.30 1.53 -3.39
CA LYS A 63 -18.13 0.51 -2.74
C LYS A 63 -17.45 -0.87 -2.71
N ALA A 64 -16.78 -1.25 -3.80
CA ALA A 64 -16.07 -2.53 -3.87
C ALA A 64 -14.89 -2.55 -2.90
N LEU A 65 -14.10 -1.47 -2.86
CA LEU A 65 -12.98 -1.31 -1.94
C LEU A 65 -13.45 -1.28 -0.47
N GLN A 66 -14.51 -0.55 -0.15
CA GLN A 66 -15.10 -0.54 1.20
C GLN A 66 -15.52 -1.93 1.64
N THR A 67 -16.18 -2.68 0.75
CA THR A 67 -16.61 -4.06 1.04
C THR A 67 -15.39 -4.96 1.28
N LEU A 68 -14.38 -4.89 0.43
CA LEU A 68 -13.12 -5.64 0.57
C LEU A 68 -12.45 -5.34 1.91
N TYR A 69 -12.20 -4.07 2.24
CA TYR A 69 -11.46 -3.68 3.43
C TYR A 69 -12.25 -3.87 4.73
N ALA A 70 -13.57 -3.68 4.72
CA ALA A 70 -14.41 -3.95 5.88
C ALA A 70 -14.53 -5.45 6.15
N ASN A 71 -14.84 -6.25 5.12
CA ASN A 71 -15.13 -7.66 5.31
C ASN A 71 -13.84 -8.48 5.44
N GLN A 72 -12.91 -8.38 4.49
CA GLN A 72 -11.75 -9.26 4.45
C GLN A 72 -10.71 -8.89 5.50
N TYR A 73 -10.51 -7.59 5.73
CA TYR A 73 -9.45 -7.10 6.62
C TYR A 73 -9.98 -6.56 7.95
N GLY A 74 -11.26 -6.23 8.05
CA GLY A 74 -11.88 -5.71 9.26
C GLY A 74 -12.56 -6.77 10.14
N SER A 75 -12.94 -7.93 9.59
CA SER A 75 -13.73 -8.95 10.32
C SER A 75 -12.98 -10.24 10.64
N ALA A 76 -11.75 -10.42 10.14
CA ALA A 76 -11.01 -11.65 10.33
C ALA A 76 -10.52 -11.84 11.78
N PRO A 77 -10.62 -13.05 12.37
CA PRO A 77 -9.95 -13.37 13.62
C PRO A 77 -8.43 -13.39 13.40
N LEU A 78 -7.70 -12.56 14.16
CA LEU A 78 -6.25 -12.36 13.94
C LEU A 78 -5.37 -13.00 15.03
N GLN A 79 -5.96 -13.56 16.09
CA GLN A 79 -5.17 -14.15 17.16
C GLN A 79 -4.34 -15.33 16.64
N GLY A 80 -3.03 -15.30 16.89
CA GLY A 80 -2.08 -16.29 16.39
C GLY A 80 -1.55 -16.01 14.98
N ASN A 81 -2.06 -14.98 14.29
CA ASN A 81 -1.49 -14.55 13.03
C ASN A 81 -0.32 -13.58 13.25
N LEU A 82 0.69 -13.69 12.38
CA LEU A 82 1.77 -12.73 12.24
C LEU A 82 1.83 -12.27 10.78
N LEU A 83 2.04 -10.97 10.57
CA LEU A 83 2.45 -10.41 9.29
C LEU A 83 3.49 -9.33 9.58
N VAL A 84 4.69 -9.54 9.07
CA VAL A 84 5.76 -8.55 9.05
C VAL A 84 6.15 -8.30 7.61
N GLN A 85 5.86 -7.10 7.13
CA GLN A 85 6.08 -6.73 5.75
C GLN A 85 7.22 -5.74 5.59
N TYR A 86 8.13 -6.05 4.69
CA TYR A 86 9.23 -5.20 4.27
C TYR A 86 8.99 -4.77 2.82
N VAL A 87 9.26 -3.49 2.53
CA VAL A 87 9.23 -2.95 1.18
C VAL A 87 10.63 -2.49 0.80
N THR A 88 11.03 -2.73 -0.44
CA THR A 88 12.28 -2.21 -0.99
C THR A 88 12.16 -0.71 -1.27
N THR A 89 13.29 -0.07 -1.61
CA THR A 89 13.25 1.26 -2.23
C THR A 89 12.32 1.24 -3.45
N GLY A 90 11.40 2.20 -3.50
CA GLY A 90 10.43 2.33 -4.59
C GLY A 90 11.07 2.84 -5.87
N SER A 91 10.57 2.37 -7.01
CA SER A 91 10.80 3.00 -8.33
C SER A 91 9.60 3.87 -8.64
N ILE A 92 9.83 5.18 -8.78
CA ILE A 92 8.76 6.17 -8.92
C ILE A 92 9.01 7.00 -10.18
N GLN A 93 7.97 7.15 -11.00
CA GLN A 93 7.98 7.98 -12.19
C GLN A 93 6.88 9.04 -12.09
N ILE A 94 7.25 10.31 -12.22
CA ILE A 94 6.33 11.44 -12.29
C ILE A 94 6.15 11.80 -13.77
N ALA A 95 4.93 12.03 -14.21
CA ALA A 95 4.64 12.46 -15.58
C ALA A 95 5.25 13.85 -15.86
N GLY A 96 5.51 14.14 -17.15
CA GLY A 96 6.15 15.40 -17.55
C GLY A 96 5.33 16.66 -17.22
N ASP A 97 4.01 16.52 -17.12
CA ASP A 97 3.11 17.59 -16.66
C ASP A 97 3.10 17.76 -15.13
N GLY A 98 3.75 16.85 -14.42
CA GLY A 98 3.84 16.82 -12.98
C GLY A 98 2.51 16.59 -12.27
N LYS A 99 1.45 16.11 -12.96
CA LYS A 99 0.09 15.91 -12.41
C LYS A 99 -0.25 14.48 -12.04
N THR A 100 0.51 13.52 -12.55
CA THR A 100 0.31 12.10 -12.26
C THR A 100 1.64 11.45 -11.98
N ALA A 101 1.59 10.34 -11.26
CA ALA A 101 2.77 9.54 -11.05
C ALA A 101 2.43 8.06 -10.84
N LYS A 102 3.41 7.22 -11.13
CA LYS A 102 3.36 5.78 -10.99
C LYS A 102 4.47 5.33 -10.06
N GLY A 103 4.17 4.37 -9.19
CA GLY A 103 5.11 3.83 -8.24
C GLY A 103 5.07 2.31 -8.19
N MET A 104 6.22 1.70 -7.95
CA MET A 104 6.34 0.27 -7.72
C MET A 104 7.33 -0.03 -6.58
N TRP A 105 6.93 -0.93 -5.68
CA TRP A 105 7.73 -1.44 -4.57
C TRP A 105 7.70 -2.96 -4.59
N ARG A 106 8.86 -3.60 -4.55
CA ARG A 106 8.92 -5.03 -4.27
C ARG A 106 8.80 -5.23 -2.77
N CYS A 107 8.08 -6.26 -2.36
CA CYS A 107 7.92 -6.60 -0.96
C CYS A 107 8.36 -8.02 -0.68
N LEU A 108 8.98 -8.17 0.49
CA LEU A 108 9.24 -9.45 1.13
C LEU A 108 8.48 -9.42 2.44
N HIS A 109 7.69 -10.43 2.73
CA HIS A 109 7.04 -10.54 4.03
C HIS A 109 7.22 -11.92 4.64
N VAL A 110 7.18 -11.92 5.97
CA VAL A 110 7.07 -13.11 6.80
C VAL A 110 5.68 -13.14 7.38
N GLU A 111 5.01 -14.27 7.20
CA GLU A 111 3.69 -14.52 7.72
C GLU A 111 3.70 -15.75 8.63
N ALA A 112 2.81 -15.74 9.62
CA ALA A 112 2.36 -16.96 10.28
C ALA A 112 0.83 -16.95 10.23
N ILE A 113 0.25 -18.01 9.66
CA ILE A 113 -1.20 -18.12 9.51
C ILE A 113 -1.71 -19.12 10.54
N ALA A 114 -2.54 -18.64 11.46
CA ALA A 114 -3.17 -19.45 12.48
C ALA A 114 -4.12 -20.48 11.85
N GLN A 115 -3.99 -21.72 12.28
CA GLN A 115 -4.85 -22.82 11.85
C GLN A 115 -6.04 -22.99 12.80
N GLY A 116 -7.15 -23.52 12.28
CA GLY A 116 -8.31 -23.90 13.09
C GLY A 116 -8.87 -22.78 13.97
N GLN A 117 -8.97 -21.55 13.44
CA GLN A 117 -9.42 -20.36 14.18
C GLN A 117 -8.55 -20.03 15.42
N GLY A 118 -7.23 -20.18 15.31
CA GLY A 118 -6.31 -19.84 16.40
C GLY A 118 -6.04 -20.97 17.40
N LYS A 119 -6.46 -22.20 17.08
CA LYS A 119 -6.28 -23.39 17.95
C LYS A 119 -5.21 -24.36 17.44
N GLY A 120 -4.81 -24.26 16.17
CA GLY A 120 -3.72 -25.06 15.61
C GLY A 120 -2.39 -24.31 15.60
N GLU A 121 -1.30 -25.04 15.40
CA GLU A 121 0.03 -24.47 15.25
C GLU A 121 0.05 -23.53 14.02
N PRO A 122 0.54 -22.28 14.16
CA PRO A 122 0.64 -21.36 13.03
C PRO A 122 1.58 -21.91 11.95
N VAL A 123 1.18 -21.78 10.69
CA VAL A 123 2.02 -22.18 9.56
C VAL A 123 2.90 -20.99 9.17
N PRO A 124 4.24 -21.08 9.29
CA PRO A 124 5.13 -20.01 8.85
C PRO A 124 5.24 -19.99 7.33
N MET A 125 5.29 -18.79 6.77
CA MET A 125 5.35 -18.53 5.34
C MET A 125 6.30 -17.38 5.05
N TRP A 126 7.07 -17.52 3.98
CA TRP A 126 7.72 -16.41 3.31
C TRP A 126 6.99 -16.16 2.01
N ALA A 127 6.68 -14.90 1.72
CA ALA A 127 6.13 -14.56 0.44
C ALA A 127 6.69 -13.23 -0.07
N CYS A 128 6.72 -13.17 -1.40
CA CYS A 128 7.26 -12.06 -2.17
C CYS A 128 6.13 -11.49 -3.01
N GLY A 129 6.08 -10.17 -3.13
CA GLY A 129 5.06 -9.50 -3.91
C GLY A 129 5.54 -8.19 -4.49
N VAL A 130 4.62 -7.51 -5.13
CA VAL A 130 4.81 -6.17 -5.69
C VAL A 130 3.59 -5.35 -5.32
N TYR A 131 3.83 -4.15 -4.78
CA TYR A 131 2.85 -3.08 -4.78
C TYR A 131 3.13 -2.18 -5.96
N ALA A 132 2.14 -2.00 -6.82
CA ALA A 132 2.18 -1.04 -7.90
C ALA A 132 0.92 -0.18 -7.84
N GLY A 133 1.07 1.09 -8.18
CA GLY A 133 -0.05 2.01 -8.17
C GLY A 133 0.24 3.25 -8.98
N GLU A 134 -0.84 3.94 -9.31
CA GLU A 134 -0.81 5.27 -9.90
C GLU A 134 -1.70 6.20 -9.09
N ALA A 135 -1.30 7.46 -9.04
CA ALA A 135 -2.06 8.49 -8.34
C ALA A 135 -1.91 9.83 -9.09
N PRO A 136 -2.89 10.72 -8.96
CA PRO A 136 -2.63 12.14 -9.15
C PRO A 136 -1.45 12.53 -8.27
N SER A 137 -0.50 13.30 -8.80
CA SER A 137 0.49 13.93 -7.93
C SER A 137 -0.29 14.92 -7.06
N SER A 138 -0.06 14.88 -5.74
CA SER A 138 -0.71 15.84 -4.85
C SER A 138 -0.12 17.22 -5.09
N ALA A 139 -0.79 18.00 -5.94
CA ALA A 139 -0.59 19.44 -6.06
C ALA A 139 -1.42 20.15 -4.99
N THR A 140 -0.88 20.23 -3.77
CA THR A 140 -1.22 21.24 -2.75
C THR A 140 0.01 21.56 -1.93
#